data_AF-A0A966Y605-F1
#
_entry.id   AF-A0A966Y605-F1
#
_cell.length_a   1.000
_cell.length_b   1.000
_cell.length_c   1.000
_cell.angle_alpha   90.00
_cell.angle_beta   90.00
_cell.angle_gamma   90.00
#
_symmetry.space_group_name_H-M   'P 1'
#
loop_
_entity.id
_entity.type
_entity.pdbx_description
1 polymer ?
#
loop_
_entity_poly.entity_id
_entity_poly.type
_entity_poly.pdbx_seq_one_letter_code
_entity_poly.pdbx_strand_id
1 'polypeptide(L)'
;MTNSIVINGSEVPVKSSAMFTAQDEADCLASPLFKDWAENNDEGIKFSEIKLTDFDRFGKRIGFLKMTTKAKVNGVDVPGICFLRSAAVSILLRLICEGETWVVCTRQARIPVGRSALLELPAGMTDDSGAFAGVAAKELEEETGIRLPAEALIDLTAMAQSKDPHGTPSPLTSYDELHASAIRGKAPGDRGMYPSAGGCNEFLRLMFHERTVTREPVHLHKP
;
A
#
# COMPACT_ATOMS: atom_id res chain seq x y z
N MET A 1 6.46 -2.08 32.35
CA MET A 1 6.99 -0.74 32.01
C MET A 1 6.09 -0.20 30.93
N THR A 2 5.67 1.06 31.00
CA THR A 2 4.90 1.69 29.91
C THR A 2 5.91 2.22 28.90
N ASN A 3 5.92 1.67 27.69
CA ASN A 3 6.74 2.21 26.62
C ASN A 3 6.13 3.54 26.14
N SER A 4 6.97 4.41 25.58
CA SER A 4 6.54 5.65 24.96
C SER A 4 7.31 5.87 23.66
N ILE A 5 6.72 6.65 22.76
CA ILE A 5 7.35 7.08 21.52
C ILE A 5 7.18 8.59 21.35
N VAL A 6 8.02 9.19 20.51
CA VAL A 6 7.91 10.62 20.18
C VAL A 6 7.22 10.76 18.83
N ILE A 7 6.08 11.45 18.79
CA ILE A 7 5.39 11.85 17.56
C ILE A 7 5.27 13.38 17.56
N ASN A 8 5.76 14.05 16.52
CA ASN A 8 5.71 15.51 16.38
C ASN A 8 6.24 16.23 17.63
N GLY A 9 7.37 15.75 18.16
CA GLY A 9 8.04 16.27 19.35
C GLY A 9 7.33 15.99 20.69
N SER A 10 6.19 15.30 20.69
CA SER A 10 5.42 14.97 21.89
C SER A 10 5.62 13.51 22.29
N GLU A 11 5.85 13.25 23.57
CA GLU A 11 5.91 11.89 24.11
C GLU A 11 4.50 11.30 24.23
N VAL A 12 4.27 10.16 23.59
CA VAL A 12 2.99 9.46 23.54
C VAL A 12 3.15 8.09 24.17
N PRO A 13 2.40 7.75 25.23
CA PRO A 13 2.46 6.45 25.85
C PRO A 13 1.90 5.37 24.92
N VAL A 14 2.61 4.25 24.84
CA VAL A 14 2.16 3.04 24.15
C VAL A 14 1.83 1.97 25.17
N LYS A 15 0.67 1.34 24.97
CA LYS A 15 0.20 0.20 25.74
C LYS A 15 -0.07 -0.95 24.79
N SER A 16 -0.04 -2.17 25.30
CA SER A 16 -0.48 -3.35 24.54
C SER A 16 -1.65 -4.04 25.23
N SER A 17 -2.47 -4.75 24.45
CA SER A 17 -3.44 -5.69 24.99
C SER A 17 -2.74 -6.75 25.85
N ALA A 18 -3.45 -7.31 26.83
CA ALA A 18 -2.91 -8.28 27.79
C ALA A 18 -2.34 -9.57 27.17
N MET A 19 -2.67 -9.85 25.90
CA MET A 19 -2.18 -10.99 25.13
C MET A 19 -0.75 -10.80 24.58
N PHE A 20 -0.19 -9.59 24.61
CA PHE A 20 1.15 -9.32 24.09
C PHE A 20 2.19 -9.76 25.11
N THR A 21 3.21 -10.50 24.65
CA THR A 21 4.45 -10.60 25.41
C THR A 21 5.26 -9.31 25.28
N ALA A 22 6.26 -9.12 26.14
CA ALA A 22 7.19 -7.99 26.01
C ALA A 22 7.93 -8.01 24.66
N GLN A 23 8.21 -9.21 24.12
CA GLN A 23 8.84 -9.36 22.81
C GLN A 23 7.89 -9.00 21.68
N ASP A 24 6.61 -9.36 21.77
CA ASP A 24 5.61 -8.98 20.74
C ASP A 24 5.45 -7.47 20.66
N GLU A 25 5.39 -6.80 21.81
CA GLU A 25 5.35 -5.33 21.85
C GLU A 25 6.62 -4.73 21.24
N ALA A 26 7.80 -5.23 21.61
CA ALA A 26 9.07 -4.77 21.05
C ALA A 26 9.13 -4.97 19.53
N ASP A 27 8.70 -6.13 19.03
CA ASP A 27 8.67 -6.44 17.60
C ASP A 27 7.69 -5.54 16.83
N CYS A 28 6.52 -5.26 17.40
CA CYS A 28 5.53 -4.34 16.80
C CYS A 28 6.08 -2.92 16.72
N LEU A 29 6.67 -2.41 17.81
CA LEU A 29 7.29 -1.09 17.85
C LEU A 29 8.51 -0.98 16.92
N ALA A 30 9.26 -2.07 16.76
CA ALA A 30 10.41 -2.13 15.87
C ALA A 30 10.04 -2.30 14.40
N SER A 31 8.80 -2.71 14.10
CA SER A 31 8.35 -3.00 12.75
C SER A 31 8.31 -1.75 11.85
N PRO A 32 8.60 -1.89 10.54
CA PRO A 32 8.45 -0.78 9.59
C PRO A 32 7.03 -0.21 9.59
N LEU A 33 6.00 -1.07 9.65
CA LEU A 33 4.60 -0.66 9.72
C LEU A 33 4.34 0.41 10.78
N PHE A 34 4.84 0.19 12.00
CA PHE A 34 4.62 1.11 13.11
C PHE A 34 5.49 2.36 13.00
N LYS A 35 6.78 2.20 12.67
CA LYS A 35 7.72 3.32 12.53
C LYS A 35 7.30 4.27 11.42
N ASP A 36 7.01 3.73 10.24
CA ASP A 36 6.56 4.50 9.10
C ASP A 36 5.27 5.24 9.47
N TRP A 37 4.29 4.57 10.08
CA TRP A 37 3.08 5.25 10.54
C TRP A 37 3.38 6.38 11.53
N ALA A 38 4.25 6.15 12.52
CA ALA A 38 4.56 7.13 13.57
C ALA A 38 5.25 8.38 13.00
N GLU A 39 6.18 8.21 12.07
CA GLU A 39 6.96 9.28 11.42
C GLU A 39 6.13 10.13 10.43
N ASN A 40 5.00 9.60 9.97
CA ASN A 40 4.22 10.15 8.84
C ASN A 40 2.95 10.92 9.26
N ASN A 41 2.82 11.28 10.54
CA ASN A 41 1.67 12.01 11.06
C ASN A 41 1.81 13.51 10.89
N ASP A 42 0.73 14.15 10.42
CA ASP A 42 0.63 15.61 10.35
C ASP A 42 0.71 16.26 11.75
N GLU A 43 1.37 17.43 11.85
CA GLU A 43 1.55 18.15 13.12
C GLU A 43 0.23 18.57 13.79
N GLY A 44 -0.85 18.71 13.02
CA GLY A 44 -2.20 19.03 13.47
C GLY A 44 -2.88 17.89 14.24
N ILE A 45 -2.35 16.66 14.18
CA ILE A 45 -2.86 15.51 14.93
C ILE A 45 -2.12 15.42 16.27
N LYS A 46 -2.87 15.50 17.38
CA LYS A 46 -2.32 15.39 18.73
C LYS A 46 -2.74 14.07 19.37
N PHE A 47 -1.78 13.17 19.53
CA PHE A 47 -1.98 11.87 20.19
C PHE A 47 -1.75 11.98 21.70
N SER A 48 -2.61 11.31 22.48
CA SER A 48 -2.45 11.18 23.94
C SER A 48 -2.27 9.74 24.40
N GLU A 49 -2.60 8.76 23.55
CA GLU A 49 -2.42 7.34 23.84
C GLU A 49 -2.41 6.52 22.55
N ILE A 50 -1.56 5.51 22.50
CA ILE A 50 -1.58 4.44 21.50
C ILE A 50 -1.74 3.11 22.23
N LYS A 51 -2.61 2.25 21.70
CA LYS A 51 -2.80 0.90 22.22
C LYS A 51 -2.67 -0.13 21.10
N LEU A 52 -1.63 -0.95 21.15
CA LEU A 52 -1.50 -2.13 20.30
C LEU A 52 -2.58 -3.14 20.71
N THR A 53 -3.45 -3.49 19.76
CA THR A 53 -4.60 -4.35 20.06
C THR A 53 -4.41 -5.79 19.62
N ASP A 54 -3.77 -6.01 18.47
CA ASP A 54 -3.56 -7.33 17.86
C ASP A 54 -2.55 -7.22 16.69
N PHE A 55 -1.97 -8.33 16.24
CA PHE A 55 -1.01 -8.37 15.13
C PHE A 55 -0.99 -9.74 14.45
N ASP A 56 -0.51 -9.76 13.21
CA ASP A 56 -0.33 -10.99 12.44
C ASP A 56 1.13 -11.09 11.97
N ARG A 57 1.73 -12.29 12.06
CA ARG A 57 3.11 -12.54 11.63
C ARG A 57 3.17 -13.23 10.28
N PHE A 58 4.03 -12.75 9.40
CA PHE A 58 4.43 -13.45 8.16
C PHE A 58 5.85 -13.95 8.33
N GLY A 59 5.99 -15.22 8.72
CA GLY A 59 7.24 -15.76 9.21
C GLY A 59 7.71 -15.00 10.45
N LYS A 60 8.85 -14.33 10.37
CA LYS A 60 9.41 -13.53 11.49
C LYS A 60 8.93 -12.08 11.51
N ARG A 61 8.40 -11.57 10.39
CA ARG A 61 8.01 -10.16 10.23
C ARG A 61 6.60 -9.92 10.81
N ILE A 62 6.39 -8.77 11.43
CA ILE A 62 5.02 -8.26 11.69
C ILE A 62 4.41 -7.89 10.32
N GLY A 63 3.48 -8.71 9.87
CA GLY A 63 2.81 -8.57 8.58
C GLY A 63 1.64 -7.60 8.64
N PHE A 64 0.87 -7.66 9.73
CA PHE A 64 -0.18 -6.70 10.04
C PHE A 64 -0.13 -6.26 11.50
N LEU A 65 -0.54 -5.02 11.76
CA LEU A 65 -0.67 -4.47 13.11
C LEU A 65 -2.02 -3.78 13.27
N LYS A 66 -2.78 -4.11 14.31
CA LYS A 66 -4.05 -3.48 14.69
C LYS A 66 -3.84 -2.71 15.97
N MET A 67 -4.21 -1.44 15.99
CA MET A 67 -4.11 -0.58 17.16
C MET A 67 -5.26 0.41 17.26
N THR A 68 -5.41 1.00 18.44
CA THR A 68 -6.26 2.19 18.63
C THR A 68 -5.44 3.36 19.14
N THR A 69 -5.89 4.56 18.83
CA THR A 69 -5.29 5.81 19.29
C THR A 69 -6.33 6.70 19.96
N LYS A 70 -5.89 7.51 20.92
CA LYS A 70 -6.63 8.69 21.38
C LYS A 70 -5.99 9.89 20.74
N ALA A 71 -6.67 10.49 19.78
CA ALA A 71 -6.15 11.61 19.01
C ALA A 71 -7.17 12.74 18.93
N LYS A 72 -6.67 13.97 18.89
CA LYS A 72 -7.44 15.17 18.64
C LYS A 72 -6.93 15.91 17.42
N VAL A 73 -7.84 16.47 16.63
CA VAL A 73 -7.56 17.44 15.57
C VAL A 73 -8.35 18.70 15.90
N ASN A 74 -7.67 19.85 15.99
CA ASN A 74 -8.29 21.11 16.41
C ASN A 74 -9.07 20.99 17.75
N GLY A 75 -8.55 20.18 18.68
CA GLY A 75 -9.17 19.92 20.00
C GLY A 75 -10.33 18.92 20.00
N VAL A 76 -10.80 18.50 18.83
CA VAL A 76 -11.92 17.55 18.65
C VAL A 76 -11.38 16.13 18.56
N ASP A 77 -11.99 15.20 19.31
CA ASP A 77 -11.62 13.79 19.24
C ASP A 77 -11.95 13.19 17.86
N VAL A 78 -11.02 12.43 17.31
CA VAL A 78 -11.20 11.75 16.01
C VAL A 78 -11.20 10.23 16.18
N PRO A 79 -11.86 9.46 15.29
CA PRO A 79 -11.78 8.01 15.31
C PRO A 79 -10.33 7.53 15.21
N GLY A 80 -9.90 6.70 16.16
CA GLY A 80 -8.51 6.29 16.30
C GLY A 80 -8.22 4.82 15.97
N ILE A 81 -9.12 4.10 15.31
CA ILE A 81 -8.85 2.70 14.91
C ILE A 81 -7.83 2.70 13.77
N CYS A 82 -6.80 1.87 13.86
CA CYS A 82 -5.77 1.77 12.84
C CYS A 82 -5.40 0.31 12.56
N PHE A 83 -5.60 -0.12 11.32
CA PHE A 83 -5.07 -1.35 10.75
C PHE A 83 -3.92 -1.01 9.81
N LEU A 84 -2.71 -1.36 10.22
CA LEU A 84 -1.49 -1.13 9.48
C LEU A 84 -1.14 -2.37 8.67
N ARG A 85 -1.19 -2.24 7.35
CA ARG A 85 -0.88 -3.32 6.39
C ARG A 85 0.08 -2.92 5.26
N SER A 86 0.58 -1.69 5.30
CA SER A 86 1.46 -1.08 4.30
C SER A 86 0.79 -0.84 2.95
N ALA A 87 1.60 -0.44 1.98
CA ALA A 87 1.20 -0.14 0.61
C ALA A 87 0.95 -1.41 -0.22
N ALA A 88 0.21 -1.23 -1.29
CA ALA A 88 -0.01 -2.26 -2.30
C ALA A 88 0.03 -1.66 -3.71
N VAL A 89 0.17 -2.55 -4.69
CA VAL A 89 0.11 -2.23 -6.12
C VAL A 89 -1.11 -2.90 -6.74
N SER A 90 -1.68 -2.28 -7.77
CA SER A 90 -2.69 -2.91 -8.62
C SER A 90 -2.36 -2.63 -10.09
N ILE A 91 -2.53 -3.64 -10.95
CA ILE A 91 -2.07 -3.62 -12.32
C ILE A 91 -3.26 -3.63 -13.28
N LEU A 92 -3.47 -2.53 -13.99
CA LEU A 92 -4.38 -2.46 -15.13
C LEU A 92 -3.64 -2.89 -16.39
N LEU A 93 -3.71 -4.17 -16.74
CA LEU A 93 -3.16 -4.69 -17.99
C LEU A 93 -4.24 -4.72 -19.07
N ARG A 94 -4.08 -3.87 -20.09
CA ARG A 94 -4.97 -3.77 -21.24
C ARG A 94 -4.40 -4.58 -22.41
N LEU A 95 -5.22 -5.44 -23.00
CA LEU A 95 -4.89 -6.20 -24.21
C LEU A 95 -5.73 -5.67 -25.38
N ILE A 96 -5.08 -5.38 -26.49
CA ILE A 96 -5.76 -5.07 -27.75
C ILE A 96 -5.69 -6.30 -28.65
N CYS A 97 -6.84 -6.89 -28.96
CA CYS A 97 -6.95 -8.09 -29.79
C CYS A 97 -7.93 -7.85 -30.92
N GLU A 98 -7.46 -7.86 -32.17
CA GLU A 98 -8.30 -7.71 -33.36
C GLU A 98 -9.22 -6.46 -33.33
N GLY A 99 -8.74 -5.36 -32.74
CA GLY A 99 -9.51 -4.11 -32.60
C GLY A 99 -10.40 -4.05 -31.36
N GLU A 100 -10.48 -5.12 -30.56
CA GLU A 100 -11.20 -5.15 -29.29
C GLU A 100 -10.27 -4.93 -28.10
N THR A 101 -10.79 -4.27 -27.06
CA THR A 101 -10.07 -4.00 -25.82
C THR A 101 -10.50 -4.95 -24.72
N TRP A 102 -9.52 -5.59 -24.09
CA TRP A 102 -9.68 -6.51 -22.99
C TRP A 102 -8.85 -6.08 -21.78
N VAL A 103 -9.27 -6.46 -20.58
CA VAL A 103 -8.52 -6.24 -19.34
C VAL A 103 -8.24 -7.60 -18.71
N VAL A 104 -6.99 -7.81 -18.28
CA VAL A 104 -6.62 -9.01 -17.54
C VAL A 104 -7.07 -8.85 -16.09
N CYS A 105 -7.83 -9.83 -15.62
CA CYS A 105 -8.31 -9.92 -14.25
C CYS A 105 -7.97 -11.29 -13.66
N THR A 106 -7.88 -11.34 -12.34
CA THR A 106 -7.75 -12.57 -11.55
C THR A 106 -9.07 -12.85 -10.83
N ARG A 107 -9.26 -14.09 -10.38
CA ARG A 107 -10.36 -14.47 -9.50
C ARG A 107 -9.79 -14.94 -8.17
N GLN A 108 -10.10 -14.23 -7.10
CA GLN A 108 -9.57 -14.56 -5.77
C GLN A 108 -10.69 -14.65 -4.73
N ALA A 109 -10.49 -15.48 -3.71
CA ALA A 109 -11.36 -15.50 -2.55
C ALA A 109 -11.04 -14.28 -1.67
N ARG A 110 -12.05 -13.46 -1.41
CA ARG A 110 -11.97 -12.28 -0.54
C ARG A 110 -12.97 -12.43 0.60
N ILE A 111 -12.51 -13.08 1.66
CA ILE A 111 -13.27 -13.24 2.90
C ILE A 111 -13.76 -11.89 3.47
N PRO A 112 -12.98 -10.78 3.46
CA PRO A 112 -13.43 -9.49 3.99
C PRO A 112 -14.69 -8.92 3.32
N VAL A 113 -15.00 -9.33 2.09
CA VAL A 113 -16.21 -8.91 1.36
C VAL A 113 -17.17 -10.09 1.08
N GLY A 114 -16.94 -11.25 1.70
CA GLY A 114 -17.79 -12.42 1.56
C GLY A 114 -17.91 -12.91 0.11
N ARG A 115 -16.79 -12.97 -0.62
CA ARG A 115 -16.74 -13.45 -2.01
C ARG A 115 -15.75 -14.60 -2.13
N SER A 116 -16.21 -15.73 -2.68
CA SER A 116 -15.35 -16.89 -2.97
C SER A 116 -14.54 -16.74 -4.25
N ALA A 117 -15.00 -15.91 -5.19
CA ALA A 117 -14.33 -15.63 -6.46
C ALA A 117 -14.67 -14.20 -6.93
N LEU A 118 -14.03 -13.21 -6.32
CA LEU A 118 -14.11 -11.82 -6.76
C LEU A 118 -13.28 -11.65 -8.03
N LEU A 119 -13.86 -11.08 -9.08
CA LEU A 119 -13.12 -10.68 -10.28
C LEU A 119 -12.46 -9.32 -10.02
N GLU A 120 -11.14 -9.27 -10.07
CA GLU A 120 -10.37 -8.06 -9.75
C GLU A 120 -9.09 -7.97 -10.58
N LEU A 121 -8.44 -6.81 -10.55
CA LEU A 121 -7.14 -6.63 -11.19
C LEU A 121 -6.05 -7.40 -10.43
N PRO A 122 -5.01 -7.90 -11.12
CA PRO A 122 -3.82 -8.39 -10.43
C PRO A 122 -3.29 -7.36 -9.44
N ALA A 123 -2.92 -7.78 -8.24
CA ALA A 123 -2.54 -6.88 -7.17
C ALA A 123 -1.76 -7.57 -6.06
N GLY A 124 -0.88 -6.84 -5.37
CA GLY A 124 -0.13 -7.39 -4.24
C GLY A 124 0.40 -6.34 -3.29
N MET A 125 0.70 -6.76 -2.06
CA MET A 125 1.28 -5.90 -1.04
C MET A 125 2.77 -5.75 -1.27
N THR A 126 3.31 -4.55 -1.04
CA THR A 126 4.75 -4.33 -1.16
C THR A 126 5.47 -4.68 0.14
N ASP A 127 6.69 -5.20 0.05
CA ASP A 127 7.64 -5.01 1.13
C ASP A 127 8.08 -3.54 1.14
N ASP A 128 8.45 -2.98 2.29
CA ASP A 128 8.68 -1.54 2.48
C ASP A 128 9.91 -1.00 1.70
N SER A 129 10.33 -1.70 0.63
CA SER A 129 11.38 -1.33 -0.32
C SER A 129 11.00 -0.15 -1.21
N GLY A 130 9.71 0.16 -1.37
CA GLY A 130 9.22 1.22 -2.28
C GLY A 130 9.41 0.92 -3.77
N ALA A 131 9.81 -0.30 -4.13
CA ALA A 131 10.06 -0.73 -5.52
C ALA A 131 8.75 -1.19 -6.20
N PHE A 132 7.74 -0.30 -6.21
CA PHE A 132 6.37 -0.61 -6.64
C PHE A 132 6.28 -1.24 -8.03
N ALA A 133 7.06 -0.76 -9.02
CA ALA A 133 7.02 -1.32 -10.38
C ALA A 133 7.55 -2.76 -10.42
N GLY A 134 8.61 -3.05 -9.65
CA GLY A 134 9.16 -4.41 -9.52
C GLY A 134 8.19 -5.36 -8.84
N VAL A 135 7.53 -4.92 -7.77
CA VAL A 135 6.47 -5.72 -7.11
C VAL A 135 5.32 -5.96 -8.07
N ALA A 136 4.84 -4.93 -8.78
CA ALA A 136 3.74 -5.07 -9.72
C ALA A 136 4.04 -6.07 -10.87
N ALA A 137 5.25 -6.04 -11.41
CA ALA A 137 5.69 -6.99 -12.43
C ALA A 137 5.73 -8.44 -11.89
N LYS A 138 6.21 -8.61 -10.66
CA LYS A 138 6.25 -9.91 -9.98
C LYS A 138 4.85 -10.46 -9.71
N GLU A 139 3.96 -9.65 -9.14
CA GLU A 139 2.57 -10.04 -8.85
C GLU A 139 1.81 -10.40 -10.14
N LEU A 140 2.00 -9.63 -11.21
CA LEU A 140 1.42 -9.95 -12.52
C LEU A 140 1.89 -11.32 -13.02
N GLU A 141 3.18 -11.64 -12.92
CA GLU A 141 3.71 -12.95 -13.30
C GLU A 141 3.13 -14.07 -12.41
N GLU A 142 3.10 -13.87 -11.10
CA GLU A 142 2.67 -14.88 -10.14
C GLU A 142 1.18 -15.23 -10.26
N GLU A 143 0.34 -14.24 -10.54
CA GLU A 143 -1.12 -14.40 -10.60
C GLU A 143 -1.64 -14.71 -12.01
N THR A 144 -0.94 -14.31 -13.07
CA THR A 144 -1.42 -14.44 -14.46
C THR A 144 -0.47 -15.23 -15.37
N GLY A 145 0.79 -15.38 -15.01
CA GLY A 145 1.85 -15.93 -15.86
C GLY A 145 2.40 -14.94 -16.91
N ILE A 146 1.90 -13.70 -16.95
CA ILE A 146 2.35 -12.68 -17.89
C ILE A 146 3.60 -12.00 -17.34
N ARG A 147 4.73 -12.20 -18.02
CA ARG A 147 6.01 -11.56 -17.70
C ARG A 147 6.14 -10.22 -18.39
N LEU A 148 6.44 -9.18 -17.62
CA LEU A 148 6.81 -7.86 -18.11
C LEU A 148 8.00 -7.33 -17.30
N PRO A 149 8.96 -6.62 -17.93
CA PRO A 149 9.95 -5.87 -17.17
C PRO A 149 9.26 -4.72 -16.41
N ALA A 150 9.77 -4.35 -15.23
CA ALA A 150 9.18 -3.31 -14.39
C ALA A 150 9.10 -1.96 -15.12
N GLU A 151 10.07 -1.69 -15.99
CA GLU A 151 10.17 -0.47 -16.81
C GLU A 151 9.09 -0.38 -17.89
N ALA A 152 8.42 -1.49 -18.22
CA ALA A 152 7.30 -1.47 -19.15
C ALA A 152 5.98 -1.06 -18.49
N LEU A 153 5.92 -1.00 -17.16
CA LEU A 153 4.76 -0.57 -16.41
C LEU A 153 4.75 0.95 -16.29
N ILE A 154 3.66 1.58 -16.70
CA ILE A 154 3.41 3.01 -16.51
C ILE A 154 2.83 3.19 -15.11
N ASP A 155 3.43 4.04 -14.29
CA ASP A 155 2.91 4.39 -12.97
C ASP A 155 1.84 5.47 -13.10
N LEU A 156 0.57 5.07 -13.11
CA LEU A 156 -0.56 5.99 -13.24
C LEU A 156 -0.68 6.92 -12.03
N THR A 157 -0.24 6.48 -10.85
CA THR A 157 -0.23 7.32 -9.66
C THR A 157 0.79 8.45 -9.81
N ALA A 158 2.03 8.13 -10.22
CA ALA A 158 3.05 9.13 -10.53
C ALA A 158 2.57 10.09 -11.64
N MET A 159 1.91 9.55 -12.67
CA MET A 159 1.35 10.37 -13.75
C MET A 159 0.31 11.38 -13.25
N ALA A 160 -0.57 10.96 -12.34
CA ALA A 160 -1.55 11.86 -11.73
C ALA A 160 -0.87 12.91 -10.82
N GLN A 161 0.12 12.51 -10.03
CA GLN A 161 0.85 13.40 -9.10
C GLN A 161 1.76 14.41 -9.81
N SER A 162 2.27 14.06 -10.99
CA SER A 162 3.07 14.96 -11.83
C SER A 162 2.27 16.11 -12.45
N LYS A 163 0.97 16.21 -12.14
CA LYS A 163 0.07 17.23 -12.67
C LYS A 163 -0.54 18.06 -11.53
N ASP A 164 -0.77 19.34 -11.80
CA ASP A 164 -1.56 20.21 -10.95
C ASP A 164 -3.07 19.85 -11.04
N PRO A 165 -3.94 20.48 -10.22
CA PRO A 165 -5.39 20.25 -10.27
C PRO A 165 -6.05 20.58 -11.62
N HIS A 166 -5.37 21.31 -12.51
CA HIS A 166 -5.84 21.65 -13.85
C HIS A 166 -5.26 20.72 -14.93
N GLY A 167 -4.49 19.70 -14.54
CA GLY A 167 -3.89 18.73 -15.44
C GLY A 167 -2.61 19.23 -16.12
N THR A 168 -2.06 20.37 -15.70
CA THR A 168 -0.79 20.90 -16.23
C THR A 168 0.39 20.28 -15.49
N PRO A 169 1.55 20.05 -16.14
CA PRO A 169 2.72 19.49 -15.47
C PRO A 169 3.11 20.31 -14.25
N SER A 170 3.27 19.63 -13.11
CA SER A 170 3.72 20.25 -11.86
C SER A 170 5.13 20.81 -12.04
N PRO A 171 5.39 22.07 -11.66
CA PRO A 171 6.74 22.63 -11.68
C PRO A 171 7.64 22.07 -10.56
N LEU A 172 7.07 21.30 -9.62
CA LEU A 172 7.77 20.78 -8.44
C LEU A 172 8.32 19.36 -8.65
N THR A 173 7.70 18.56 -9.52
CA THR A 173 8.06 17.15 -9.70
C THR A 173 7.65 16.65 -11.09
N SER A 174 8.60 16.03 -11.81
CA SER A 174 8.35 15.45 -13.13
C SER A 174 7.91 13.99 -13.05
N TYR A 175 7.15 13.53 -14.06
CA TYR A 175 6.76 12.11 -14.17
C TYR A 175 7.98 11.18 -14.16
N ASP A 176 9.02 11.49 -14.91
CA ASP A 176 10.20 10.62 -15.04
C ASP A 176 10.92 10.42 -13.70
N GLU A 177 11.00 11.46 -12.88
CA GLU A 177 11.58 11.37 -11.52
C GLU A 177 10.74 10.47 -10.61
N LEU A 178 9.43 10.68 -10.60
CA LEU A 178 8.49 9.91 -9.79
C LEU A 178 8.44 8.44 -10.22
N HIS A 179 8.35 8.20 -11.52
CA HIS A 179 8.34 6.86 -12.09
C HIS A 179 9.65 6.12 -11.81
N ALA A 180 10.79 6.79 -11.99
CA ALA A 180 12.08 6.19 -11.69
C ALA A 180 12.29 5.96 -10.18
N SER A 181 11.63 6.74 -9.29
CA SER A 181 11.63 6.48 -7.85
C SER A 181 10.85 5.21 -7.48
N ALA A 182 9.74 4.94 -8.18
CA ALA A 182 8.92 3.74 -8.01
C ALA A 182 9.61 2.47 -8.53
N ILE A 183 10.58 2.61 -9.44
CA ILE A 183 11.46 1.51 -9.87
C ILE A 183 12.59 1.30 -8.85
N ARG A 184 13.24 2.38 -8.38
CA ARG A 184 14.46 2.31 -7.55
C ARG A 184 14.25 2.11 -6.05
N GLY A 185 13.01 2.08 -5.57
CA GLY A 185 12.74 1.88 -4.15
C GLY A 185 13.03 3.09 -3.25
N LYS A 186 12.75 4.30 -3.75
CA LYS A 186 13.07 5.55 -3.05
C LYS A 186 11.96 6.59 -3.11
N ALA A 187 10.72 6.22 -3.40
CA ALA A 187 9.62 7.17 -3.53
C ALA A 187 9.43 7.97 -2.22
N PRO A 188 9.85 9.25 -2.15
CA PRO A 188 9.66 10.07 -0.96
C PRO A 188 8.26 10.69 -1.04
N GLY A 189 7.49 10.64 0.05
CA GLY A 189 6.35 11.53 0.27
C GLY A 189 5.09 11.35 -0.61
N ASP A 190 5.19 10.71 -1.78
CA ASP A 190 4.10 10.60 -2.75
C ASP A 190 3.28 9.32 -2.55
N ARG A 191 2.54 9.29 -1.44
CA ARG A 191 1.65 8.18 -1.11
C ARG A 191 0.64 7.97 -2.24
N GLY A 192 0.32 6.71 -2.50
CA GLY A 192 -0.64 6.34 -3.52
C GLY A 192 -2.07 6.75 -3.19
N MET A 193 -3.01 6.24 -3.97
CA MET A 193 -4.42 6.47 -3.72
C MET A 193 -4.88 5.64 -2.51
N TYR A 194 -5.43 6.27 -1.49
CA TYR A 194 -6.13 5.57 -0.41
C TYR A 194 -7.54 5.18 -0.88
N PRO A 195 -7.87 3.88 -1.03
CA PRO A 195 -9.20 3.48 -1.47
C PRO A 195 -10.27 3.87 -0.45
N SER A 196 -9.94 3.70 0.83
CA SER A 196 -10.69 4.19 1.98
C SER A 196 -9.75 4.28 3.18
N ALA A 197 -9.46 5.49 3.63
CA ALA A 197 -8.61 5.73 4.81
C ALA A 197 -9.36 5.55 6.15
N GLY A 198 -10.55 4.94 6.13
CA GLY A 198 -11.36 4.65 7.31
C GLY A 198 -10.76 3.50 8.13
N GLY A 199 -9.73 3.80 8.90
CA GLY A 199 -9.09 2.86 9.83
C GLY A 199 -8.10 1.88 9.21
N CYS A 200 -7.72 2.06 7.94
CA CYS A 200 -6.67 1.30 7.26
C CYS A 200 -5.67 2.28 6.64
N ASN A 201 -4.36 2.02 6.78
CA ASN A 201 -3.33 2.87 6.17
C ASN A 201 -2.91 2.42 4.76
N GLU A 202 -3.61 1.45 4.17
CA GLU A 202 -3.31 0.97 2.82
C GLU A 202 -3.53 2.06 1.79
N PHE A 203 -2.51 2.28 0.97
CA PHE A 203 -2.62 3.04 -0.27
C PHE A 203 -2.21 2.16 -1.44
N LEU A 204 -2.80 2.44 -2.60
CA LEU A 204 -2.54 1.75 -3.86
C LEU A 204 -1.70 2.61 -4.79
N ARG A 205 -0.64 2.02 -5.35
CA ARG A 205 -0.02 2.50 -6.58
C ARG A 205 -0.65 1.77 -7.76
N LEU A 206 -1.19 2.53 -8.71
CA LEU A 206 -1.84 1.99 -9.89
C LEU A 206 -0.81 1.91 -11.02
N MET A 207 -0.60 0.71 -11.52
CA MET A 207 0.30 0.43 -12.64
C MET A 207 -0.51 0.10 -13.87
N PHE A 208 -0.02 0.48 -15.04
CA PHE A 208 -0.69 0.26 -16.31
C PHE A 208 0.28 -0.30 -17.35
N HIS A 209 -0.21 -1.21 -18.18
CA HIS A 209 0.47 -1.58 -19.41
C HIS A 209 -0.56 -1.90 -20.48
N GLU A 210 -0.21 -1.60 -21.73
CA GLU A 210 -0.98 -2.01 -22.89
C GLU A 210 -0.10 -2.83 -23.82
N ARG A 211 -0.66 -3.93 -24.33
CA ARG A 211 -0.04 -4.70 -25.41
C ARG A 211 -1.07 -5.18 -26.42
N THR A 212 -0.67 -5.20 -27.68
CA THR A 212 -1.45 -5.84 -28.75
C THR A 212 -1.15 -7.35 -28.75
N VAL A 213 -2.18 -8.18 -28.91
CA VAL A 213 -2.07 -9.65 -28.95
C VAL A 213 -2.90 -10.22 -30.10
N THR A 214 -2.46 -11.35 -30.64
CA THR A 214 -3.27 -12.18 -31.55
C THR A 214 -4.22 -13.06 -30.75
N ARG A 215 -5.23 -13.65 -31.39
CA ARG A 215 -6.17 -14.61 -30.77
C ARG A 215 -5.53 -15.95 -30.35
N GLU A 216 -4.22 -16.11 -30.51
CA GLU A 216 -3.54 -17.28 -29.96
C GLU A 216 -3.75 -17.33 -28.44
N PRO A 217 -4.03 -18.51 -27.87
CA PRO A 217 -4.33 -18.60 -26.45
C PRO A 217 -3.13 -18.08 -25.64
N VAL A 218 -3.34 -16.97 -24.94
CA VAL A 218 -2.45 -16.58 -23.85
C VAL A 218 -2.58 -17.69 -22.81
N HIS A 219 -1.57 -18.54 -22.73
CA HIS A 219 -1.50 -19.59 -21.72
C HIS A 219 -1.29 -18.92 -20.35
N LEU A 220 -2.39 -18.47 -19.74
CA LEU A 220 -2.39 -18.02 -18.35
C LEU A 220 -2.15 -19.26 -17.49
N HIS A 221 -1.09 -19.23 -16.70
CA HIS A 221 -0.75 -20.33 -15.79
C HIS A 221 -1.16 -19.97 -14.37
N LYS A 222 -2.33 -20.45 -13.93
CA LYS A 222 -2.50 -21.27 -12.70
C LYS A 222 -3.97 -21.71 -12.51
N PRO A 223 -4.20 -22.85 -11.82
CA PRO A 223 -5.52 -23.44 -11.56
C PRO A 223 -6.33 -22.68 -10.49
#